data_AF-A0A962R2N2-F1
#
_entry.id   AF-A0A962R2N2-F1
#
_cell.length_a   1.000
_cell.length_b   1.000
_cell.length_c   1.000
_cell.angle_alpha   90.00
_cell.angle_beta   90.00
_cell.angle_gamma   90.00
#
_symmetry.space_group_name_H-M   'P 1'
#
loop_
_entity.id
_entity.type
_entity.pdbx_description
1 polymer ?
#
loop_
_entity_poly.entity_id
_entity_poly.type
_entity_poly.pdbx_seq_one_letter_code
_entity_poly.pdbx_strand_id
1 'polypeptide(L)'
;TVLYPDARRVAVRMRVQAYDHRPEQGIALSEEGVAVLSGGLGYDPATRQVLLFDPKLDELKFANDNEFTRKVLQGVNSEWRARVSNPVRTDVPPHPYIQPFRNGIKDISYGREGIVIQVGYE
;
A
#
# COMPACT_ATOMS: atom_id res chain seq x y z
N THR A 1 -4.32 -9.53 2.13
CA THR A 1 -3.26 -10.41 2.67
C THR A 1 -1.94 -9.66 2.63
N VAL A 2 -1.17 -9.69 3.73
CA VAL A 2 0.19 -9.14 3.75
C VAL A 2 1.16 -10.20 3.18
N LEU A 3 2.09 -9.76 2.34
CA LEU A 3 3.11 -10.56 1.69
C LEU A 3 4.49 -9.98 2.02
N TYR A 4 5.52 -10.80 1.91
CA TYR A 4 6.89 -10.44 2.23
C TYR A 4 7.80 -10.83 1.06
N PRO A 5 7.89 -9.98 0.01
CA PRO A 5 8.63 -10.31 -1.21
C PRO A 5 10.12 -10.53 -0.96
N ASP A 6 10.71 -9.78 -0.01
CA ASP A 6 12.11 -9.88 0.36
C ASP A 6 12.36 -9.35 1.78
N ALA A 7 13.62 -9.33 2.21
CA ALA A 7 14.04 -8.92 3.55
C ALA A 7 13.87 -7.42 3.87
N ARG A 8 13.48 -6.60 2.90
CA ARG A 8 13.36 -5.13 3.04
C ARG A 8 11.99 -4.61 2.60
N ARG A 9 11.21 -5.40 1.86
CA ARG A 9 9.93 -4.99 1.32
C ARG A 9 8.77 -5.69 2.01
N VAL A 10 7.73 -4.91 2.28
CA VAL A 10 6.40 -5.41 2.64
C VAL A 10 5.49 -5.21 1.44
N ALA A 11 4.56 -6.15 1.24
CA ALA A 11 3.54 -6.03 0.22
C ALA A 11 2.14 -6.34 0.76
N VAL A 12 1.13 -5.78 0.12
CA VAL A 12 -0.28 -6.05 0.42
C VAL A 12 -0.95 -6.49 -0.87
N ARG A 13 -1.49 -7.71 -0.84
CA ARG A 13 -2.39 -8.23 -1.85
C ARG A 13 -3.82 -7.96 -1.45
N MET A 14 -4.59 -7.32 -2.32
CA MET A 14 -5.98 -6.96 -2.11
C MET A 14 -6.84 -7.42 -3.28
N ARG A 15 -8.12 -7.70 -2.98
CA ARG A 15 -9.14 -7.83 -4.02
C ARG A 15 -9.64 -6.44 -4.37
N VAL A 16 -9.85 -6.19 -5.64
CA VAL A 16 -10.37 -4.93 -6.17
C VAL A 16 -11.58 -5.20 -7.04
N GLN A 17 -12.46 -4.21 -7.15
CA GLN A 17 -13.61 -4.27 -8.05
C GLN A 17 -13.66 -2.94 -8.81
N ALA A 18 -13.66 -3.02 -10.13
CA ALA A 18 -13.92 -1.88 -11.00
C ALA A 18 -15.40 -1.88 -11.39
N TYR A 19 -16.02 -0.71 -11.30
CA TYR A 19 -17.44 -0.54 -11.58
C TYR A 19 -17.65 0.64 -12.52
N ASP A 20 -18.44 0.43 -13.57
CA ASP A 20 -18.90 1.48 -14.48
C ASP A 20 -20.41 1.38 -14.63
N HIS A 21 -21.10 2.41 -14.16
CA HIS A 21 -22.54 2.49 -14.17
C HIS A 21 -22.98 3.79 -14.82
N ARG A 22 -23.43 3.66 -16.06
CA ARG A 22 -23.96 4.75 -16.89
C ARG A 22 -25.36 4.32 -17.34
N PRO A 23 -26.38 4.51 -16.47
CA PRO A 23 -27.74 4.01 -16.72
C PRO A 23 -28.38 4.62 -17.96
N GLU A 24 -28.08 5.87 -18.29
CA GLU A 24 -28.54 6.55 -19.51
C GLU A 24 -28.02 5.89 -20.80
N GLN A 25 -26.94 5.11 -20.71
CA GLN A 25 -26.32 4.38 -21.81
C GLN A 25 -26.59 2.87 -21.72
N GLY A 26 -27.36 2.42 -20.72
CA GLY A 26 -27.63 0.99 -20.46
C GLY A 26 -26.41 0.19 -20.00
N ILE A 27 -25.36 0.84 -19.49
CA ILE A 27 -24.09 0.20 -19.13
C ILE A 27 -24.06 -0.04 -17.61
N ALA A 28 -23.90 -1.32 -17.23
CA ALA A 28 -23.57 -1.75 -15.88
C ALA A 28 -22.47 -2.83 -15.97
N LEU A 29 -21.22 -2.40 -15.86
CA LEU A 29 -20.06 -3.29 -15.87
C LEU A 29 -19.47 -3.40 -14.46
N SER A 30 -19.16 -4.63 -14.06
CA SER A 30 -18.50 -4.92 -12.79
C SER A 30 -17.43 -5.97 -13.01
N GLU A 31 -16.19 -5.62 -12.70
CA GLU A 31 -15.04 -6.48 -12.94
C GLU A 31 -14.23 -6.63 -11.66
N GLU A 32 -14.11 -7.87 -11.20
CA GLU A 32 -13.29 -8.21 -10.04
C GLU A 32 -11.82 -8.39 -10.47
N GLY A 33 -10.92 -8.13 -9.54
CA GLY A 33 -9.49 -8.25 -9.77
C GLY A 33 -8.68 -8.38 -8.50
N VAL A 34 -7.37 -8.41 -8.70
CA VAL A 34 -6.35 -8.45 -7.65
C VAL A 34 -5.35 -7.33 -7.90
N ALA A 35 -4.95 -6.66 -6.82
CA ALA A 35 -3.83 -5.74 -6.82
C ALA A 35 -2.79 -6.17 -5.79
N VAL A 36 -1.51 -5.97 -6.11
CA VAL A 36 -0.38 -6.13 -5.19
C VAL A 36 0.40 -4.84 -5.15
N LEU A 37 0.54 -4.30 -3.95
CA LEU A 37 1.26 -3.06 -3.66
C LEU A 37 2.43 -3.37 -2.73
N SER A 38 3.63 -2.87 -3.02
CA SER A 38 4.80 -3.08 -2.16
C SER A 38 5.63 -1.83 -1.94
N GLY A 39 6.48 -1.85 -0.91
CA GLY A 39 7.47 -0.82 -0.64
C GLY A 39 8.42 -1.22 0.47
N GLY A 40 9.51 -0.48 0.60
CA GLY A 40 10.47 -0.62 1.70
C GLY A 40 9.97 0.10 2.95
N LEU A 41 9.97 -0.59 4.09
CA LEU A 41 9.54 0.02 5.35
C LEU A 41 10.67 0.86 5.96
N GLY A 42 10.33 1.99 6.55
CA GLY A 42 11.24 2.75 7.39
C GLY A 42 10.53 3.67 8.37
N TYR A 43 11.31 4.40 9.14
CA TYR A 43 10.80 5.34 10.15
C TYR A 43 11.60 6.65 10.13
N ASP A 44 10.89 7.76 10.23
CA ASP A 44 11.45 9.09 10.42
C ASP A 44 11.26 9.50 11.89
N PRO A 45 12.31 9.49 12.73
CA PRO A 45 12.18 9.83 14.14
C PRO A 45 11.96 11.33 14.38
N ALA A 46 12.33 12.20 13.43
CA ALA A 46 12.15 13.65 13.58
C ALA A 46 10.66 14.02 13.42
N THR A 47 9.99 13.42 12.43
CA THR A 47 8.56 13.65 12.19
C THR A 47 7.66 12.59 12.83
N ARG A 48 8.25 11.51 13.35
CA ARG A 48 7.59 10.34 13.95
C ARG A 48 6.64 9.63 12.98
N GLN A 49 7.06 9.52 11.72
CA GLN A 49 6.26 8.95 10.65
C GLN A 49 6.81 7.61 10.17
N VAL A 50 5.90 6.69 9.87
CA VAL A 50 6.20 5.48 9.11
C VAL A 50 6.37 5.86 7.65
N LEU A 51 7.41 5.31 7.03
CA LEU A 51 7.76 5.56 5.64
C LEU A 51 7.57 4.29 4.82
N LEU A 52 7.07 4.46 3.60
CA LEU A 52 7.08 3.44 2.56
C LEU A 52 7.92 3.95 1.38
N PHE A 53 9.17 3.49 1.31
CA PHE A 53 10.12 3.81 0.25
C PHE A 53 9.86 2.99 -1.01
N ASP A 54 10.14 3.59 -2.17
CA ASP A 54 9.97 2.99 -3.49
C ASP A 54 8.64 2.22 -3.63
N PRO A 55 7.50 2.90 -3.41
CA PRO A 55 6.19 2.29 -3.49
C PRO A 55 5.91 1.84 -4.92
N LYS A 56 5.44 0.61 -5.10
CA LYS A 56 5.18 -0.01 -6.39
C LYS A 56 3.81 -0.68 -6.41
N LEU A 57 3.11 -0.53 -7.53
CA LEU A 57 2.02 -1.40 -7.92
C LEU A 57 2.63 -2.57 -8.71
N ASP A 58 2.90 -3.67 -8.03
CA ASP A 58 3.56 -4.84 -8.61
C ASP A 58 2.63 -5.66 -9.49
N GLU A 59 1.34 -5.71 -9.14
CA GLU A 59 0.31 -6.38 -9.91
C GLU A 59 -0.97 -5.57 -9.86
N LEU A 60 -1.65 -5.44 -11.00
CA LEU A 60 -3.05 -5.09 -11.08
C LEU A 60 -3.66 -5.88 -12.23
N LYS A 61 -4.53 -6.83 -11.91
CA LYS A 61 -5.10 -7.77 -12.88
C LYS A 61 -6.58 -7.98 -12.60
N PHE A 62 -7.39 -7.84 -13.64
CA PHE A 62 -8.82 -8.14 -13.60
C PHE A 62 -9.09 -9.55 -14.13
N ALA A 63 -10.24 -10.12 -13.75
CA ALA A 63 -10.67 -11.45 -14.18
C ALA A 63 -10.84 -11.52 -15.71
N ASN A 64 -11.40 -10.47 -16.31
CA ASN A 64 -11.61 -10.36 -17.75
C ASN A 64 -10.72 -9.26 -18.35
N ASP A 65 -10.09 -9.58 -19.48
CA ASP A 65 -9.41 -8.61 -20.32
C ASP A 65 -10.39 -8.05 -21.35
N ASN A 66 -10.93 -6.86 -21.09
CA ASN A 66 -11.84 -6.15 -21.98
C ASN A 66 -11.46 -4.68 -22.07
N GLU A 67 -12.10 -3.94 -22.98
CA GLU A 67 -11.78 -2.53 -23.20
C GLU A 67 -11.93 -1.69 -21.93
N PHE A 68 -12.93 -1.98 -21.10
CA PHE A 68 -13.15 -1.31 -19.84
C PHE A 68 -12.00 -1.55 -18.85
N THR A 69 -11.62 -2.80 -18.60
CA THR A 69 -10.53 -3.12 -17.67
C THR A 69 -9.19 -2.57 -18.17
N ARG A 70 -8.92 -2.57 -19.47
CA ARG A 70 -7.73 -1.92 -20.06
C ARG A 70 -7.68 -0.42 -19.79
N LYS A 71 -8.81 0.30 -19.96
CA LYS A 71 -8.89 1.74 -19.65
C LYS A 71 -8.66 2.00 -18.16
N VAL A 72 -9.26 1.19 -17.29
CA VAL A 72 -9.04 1.28 -15.83
C VAL A 72 -7.56 1.05 -15.50
N LEU A 73 -6.93 0.01 -16.06
CA LEU A 73 -5.51 -0.29 -15.86
C LEU A 73 -4.62 0.89 -16.29
N GLN A 74 -4.89 1.48 -17.45
CA GLN A 74 -4.12 2.63 -17.94
C GLN A 74 -4.31 3.85 -17.02
N GLY A 75 -5.55 4.13 -16.61
CA GLY A 75 -5.87 5.24 -15.70
C GLY A 75 -5.18 5.08 -14.35
N VAL A 76 -5.30 3.91 -13.71
CA VAL A 76 -4.67 3.63 -12.42
C VAL A 76 -3.15 3.76 -12.51
N ASN A 77 -2.51 3.22 -13.56
CA ASN A 77 -1.06 3.35 -13.74
C ASN A 77 -0.60 4.81 -13.91
N SER A 78 -1.39 5.62 -14.64
CA SER A 78 -1.12 7.04 -14.82
C SER A 78 -1.23 7.80 -13.50
N GLU A 79 -2.34 7.62 -12.78
CA GLU A 79 -2.59 8.30 -11.51
C GLU A 79 -1.62 7.86 -10.42
N TRP A 80 -1.23 6.58 -10.40
CA TRP A 80 -0.22 6.06 -9.49
C TRP A 80 1.09 6.84 -9.63
N ARG A 81 1.59 6.99 -10.86
CA ARG A 81 2.84 7.72 -11.14
C ARG A 81 2.72 9.21 -10.83
N ALA A 82 1.55 9.80 -11.03
CA ALA A 82 1.34 11.22 -10.84
C ALA A 82 1.17 11.60 -9.36
N ARG A 83 0.57 10.74 -8.54
CA ARG A 83 0.12 11.10 -7.18
C ARG A 83 0.88 10.42 -6.06
N VAL A 84 1.48 9.25 -6.29
CA VAL A 84 2.16 8.53 -5.22
C VAL A 84 3.53 9.14 -4.99
N SER A 85 3.73 9.69 -3.80
CA SER A 85 5.02 10.22 -3.37
C SER A 85 6.02 9.11 -3.06
N ASN A 86 7.32 9.43 -3.17
CA ASN A 86 8.38 8.56 -2.67
C ASN A 86 9.28 9.34 -1.68
N PRO A 87 9.30 8.99 -0.38
CA PRO A 87 8.48 7.95 0.26
C PRO A 87 7.01 8.35 0.42
N VAL A 88 6.12 7.37 0.60
CA VAL A 88 4.79 7.60 1.20
C VAL A 88 4.97 7.72 2.70
N ARG A 89 4.26 8.65 3.33
CA ARG A 89 4.39 8.96 4.75
C ARG A 89 3.04 8.76 5.45
N THR A 90 3.07 8.19 6.64
CA THR A 90 1.89 8.08 7.50
C THR A 90 2.30 8.14 8.97
N ASP A 91 1.39 8.58 9.83
CA ASP A 91 1.64 8.58 11.25
C ASP A 91 1.65 7.14 11.80
N VAL A 92 2.39 6.93 12.89
CA VAL A 92 2.32 5.66 13.63
C VAL A 92 0.87 5.45 14.09
N PRO A 93 0.22 4.32 13.74
CA PRO A 93 -1.18 4.09 14.07
C PRO A 93 -1.39 4.06 15.59
N PRO A 94 -2.54 4.53 16.09
CA PRO A 94 -2.82 4.60 17.52
C PRO A 94 -3.17 3.22 18.09
N HIS A 95 -2.22 2.29 18.09
CA HIS A 95 -2.40 0.94 18.61
C HIS A 95 -2.08 0.89 20.12
N PRO A 96 -2.91 0.26 20.98
CA PRO A 96 -2.69 0.21 22.43
C PRO A 96 -1.31 -0.30 22.85
N TYR A 97 -0.73 -1.25 22.12
CA TYR A 97 0.61 -1.77 22.38
C TYR A 97 1.77 -0.92 21.85
N ILE A 98 1.51 0.08 21.00
CA ILE A 98 2.54 0.98 20.43
C ILE A 98 2.51 2.33 21.13
N GLN A 99 1.31 2.80 21.52
CA GLN A 99 1.10 4.10 22.14
C GLN A 99 2.05 4.41 23.30
N PRO A 100 2.27 3.52 24.29
CA PRO A 100 3.18 3.79 25.40
C PRO A 100 4.62 4.08 24.97
N PHE A 101 5.03 3.54 23.81
CA PHE A 101 6.40 3.62 23.31
C PHE A 101 6.58 4.66 22.20
N ARG A 102 5.51 5.34 21.76
CA ARG A 102 5.51 6.23 20.59
C ARG A 102 6.63 7.27 20.61
N ASN A 103 6.96 7.81 21.78
CA ASN A 103 8.01 8.81 21.95
C ASN A 103 9.43 8.21 21.95
N GLY A 104 9.56 6.91 22.25
CA GLY A 104 10.83 6.20 22.32
C GLY A 104 11.16 5.40 21.06
N ILE A 105 10.29 5.38 20.03
CA ILE A 105 10.56 4.67 18.78
C ILE A 105 11.80 5.28 18.12
N LYS A 106 12.81 4.46 17.87
CA LYS A 106 14.04 4.84 17.17
C LYS A 106 14.04 4.34 15.72
N ASP A 107 13.42 3.18 15.48
CA ASP A 107 13.31 2.59 14.15
C ASP A 107 12.04 1.72 14.04
N ILE A 108 11.53 1.61 12.82
CA ILE A 108 10.52 0.62 12.44
C ILE A 108 11.04 -0.05 11.18
N SER A 109 11.43 -1.30 11.34
CA SER A 109 12.03 -2.11 10.28
C SER A 109 11.32 -3.45 10.13
N TYR A 110 11.76 -4.20 9.14
CA TYR A 110 11.23 -5.52 8.85
C TYR A 110 12.21 -6.60 9.29
N GLY A 111 11.71 -7.61 10.01
CA GLY A 111 12.41 -8.84 10.36
C GLY A 111 11.76 -10.05 9.68
N ARG A 112 12.42 -11.22 9.70
CA ARG A 112 11.97 -12.44 8.98
C ARG A 112 10.54 -12.89 9.31
N GLU A 113 10.01 -12.51 10.47
CA GLU A 113 8.71 -12.96 10.98
C GLU A 113 7.72 -11.81 11.25
N GLY A 114 8.08 -10.56 10.94
CA GLY A 114 7.18 -9.43 11.19
C GLY A 114 7.85 -8.05 11.21
N ILE A 115 7.05 -7.06 11.60
CA ILE A 115 7.51 -5.68 11.81
C ILE A 115 8.19 -5.58 13.17
N VAL A 116 9.42 -5.05 13.19
CA VAL A 116 10.19 -4.80 14.40
C VAL A 116 10.14 -3.31 14.71
N ILE A 117 9.71 -2.98 15.92
CA ILE A 117 9.73 -1.61 16.44
C ILE A 117 10.85 -1.54 17.47
N GLN A 118 11.91 -0.80 17.15
CA GLN A 118 12.99 -0.57 18.10
C GLN A 118 12.64 0.62 18.98
N VAL A 119 12.62 0.40 20.30
CA VAL A 119 12.31 1.42 21.30
C VAL A 119 13.57 1.65 22.14
N GLY A 120 13.99 2.91 22.25
CA GLY A 120 15.00 3.32 23.22
C GLY A 120 14.33 3.89 24.46
N TYR A 121 14.83 3.50 25.64
CA TYR A 121 14.50 4.13 26.91
C TYR A 121 15.68 5.01 27.32
N GLU A 122 15.40 6.26 27.64
CA GLU A 122 16.32 7.18 28.32
C GLU A 122 15.95 7.23 29.80
#